data_AF-A0A640S0Y0-F1
#
_entry.id   AF-A0A640S0Y0-F1
#
_cell.length_a   1.000
_cell.length_b   1.000
_cell.length_c   1.000
_cell.angle_alpha   90.00
_cell.angle_beta   90.00
_cell.angle_gamma   90.00
#
_symmetry.space_group_name_H-M   'P 1'
#
loop_
_entity.id
_entity.type
_entity.pdbx_description
1 polymer ?
#
loop_
_entity_poly.entity_id
_entity_poly.type
_entity_poly.pdbx_seq_one_letter_code
_entity_poly.pdbx_strand_id
1 'polypeptide(L)'
;MDLAASAGAPVRAAAPGRVAYAGTVAGRGVLTIEVALSGRPPLRTTYEPVQPTVHKGQRVTAGQPVAVLQHGPFHCRAPCLHWGLRRGKNYLDPLSLLPRSMLRGGPSRLLPIFEVPVPAGDRTVPGQSGPAGPQKPAIPAKPAAQEGSAAPTGAALMTAAVLAAAAVWALGRLNRARPSGTEKDV
;
A
#
# COMPACT_ATOMS: atom_id res chain seq x y z
N MET A 1 2.07 2.23 -3.99
CA MET A 1 3.52 1.96 -3.97
C MET A 1 4.06 2.19 -5.37
N ASP A 2 5.34 2.48 -5.52
CA ASP A 2 5.94 2.75 -6.83
C ASP A 2 7.01 1.72 -7.16
N LEU A 3 6.93 1.16 -8.37
CA LEU A 3 7.83 0.13 -8.88
C LEU A 3 8.66 0.70 -10.02
N ALA A 4 9.99 0.71 -9.89
CA ALA A 4 10.87 1.08 -11.00
C ALA A 4 10.65 0.16 -12.21
N ALA A 5 10.37 0.74 -13.37
CA ALA A 5 10.11 0.00 -14.60
C ALA A 5 10.34 0.92 -15.80
N SER A 6 10.99 0.42 -16.86
CA SER A 6 11.18 1.20 -18.09
C SER A 6 9.84 1.59 -18.72
N ALA A 7 9.74 2.80 -19.29
CA ALA A 7 8.62 3.14 -20.16
C ALA A 7 8.53 2.12 -21.31
N GLY A 8 7.30 1.75 -21.70
CA GLY A 8 7.08 0.67 -22.66
C GLY A 8 7.14 -0.74 -22.08
N ALA A 9 7.50 -0.92 -20.80
CA ALA A 9 7.52 -2.24 -20.19
C ALA A 9 6.09 -2.83 -20.06
N PRO A 10 5.92 -4.15 -20.26
CA PRO A 10 4.62 -4.80 -20.05
C PRO A 10 4.24 -4.80 -18.56
N VAL A 11 3.01 -4.38 -18.27
CA VAL A 11 2.41 -4.43 -16.94
C VAL A 11 1.49 -5.64 -16.87
N ARG A 12 1.64 -6.42 -15.80
CA ARG A 12 0.92 -7.68 -15.59
C ARG A 12 -0.09 -7.57 -14.46
N ALA A 13 -1.20 -8.28 -14.58
CA ALA A 13 -2.20 -8.36 -13.52
C ALA A 13 -1.61 -9.06 -12.28
N ALA A 14 -1.66 -8.39 -11.12
CA ALA A 14 -1.13 -8.94 -9.87
C ALA A 14 -1.94 -10.15 -9.34
N ALA A 15 -3.22 -10.24 -9.69
CA ALA A 15 -4.14 -11.28 -9.24
C ALA A 15 -5.21 -11.54 -10.31
N PRO A 16 -5.87 -12.72 -10.33
CA PRO A 16 -6.98 -12.96 -11.23
C PRO A 16 -8.16 -12.06 -10.87
N GLY A 17 -8.94 -11.66 -11.87
CA GLY A 17 -9.99 -10.68 -11.64
C GLY A 17 -10.78 -10.28 -12.87
N ARG A 18 -11.56 -9.21 -12.71
CA ARG A 18 -12.29 -8.55 -13.79
C ARG A 18 -11.86 -7.10 -13.87
N VAL A 19 -11.62 -6.60 -15.08
CA VAL A 19 -11.29 -5.20 -15.32
C VAL A 19 -12.49 -4.33 -14.97
N ALA A 20 -12.36 -3.48 -13.96
CA ALA A 20 -13.38 -2.53 -13.53
C ALA A 20 -13.29 -1.19 -14.29
N TYR A 21 -12.08 -0.82 -14.71
CA TYR A 21 -11.82 0.40 -15.47
C TYR A 21 -10.57 0.23 -16.32
N ALA A 22 -10.59 0.75 -17.55
CA ALA A 22 -9.45 0.87 -18.44
C ALA A 22 -9.65 2.14 -19.27
N GLY A 23 -8.82 3.16 -19.06
CA GLY A 23 -8.99 4.46 -19.72
C GLY A 23 -8.10 5.53 -19.12
N THR A 24 -8.49 6.80 -19.30
CA THR A 24 -7.72 7.96 -18.83
C THR A 24 -8.44 8.69 -17.70
N VAL A 25 -7.72 8.99 -16.62
CA VAL A 25 -8.18 9.85 -15.51
C VAL A 25 -7.24 11.05 -15.42
N ALA A 26 -7.78 12.26 -15.56
CA ALA A 26 -7.01 13.51 -15.53
C ALA A 26 -5.75 13.48 -16.42
N GLY A 27 -5.90 12.97 -17.65
CA GLY A 27 -4.80 12.86 -18.62
C GLY A 27 -3.83 11.71 -18.38
N ARG A 28 -3.99 10.91 -17.32
CA ARG A 28 -3.15 9.74 -17.01
C ARG A 28 -3.87 8.44 -17.34
N GLY A 29 -3.17 7.53 -18.02
CA GLY A 29 -3.71 6.20 -18.29
C GLY A 29 -3.79 5.35 -17.01
N VAL A 30 -4.96 4.77 -16.76
CA VAL A 30 -5.29 4.02 -15.54
C VAL A 30 -5.97 2.71 -15.91
N LEU A 31 -5.53 1.62 -15.27
CA LEU A 31 -6.20 0.33 -15.28
C LEU A 31 -6.60 -0.03 -13.85
N THR A 32 -7.83 -0.49 -13.64
CA THR A 32 -8.29 -1.03 -12.35
C THR A 32 -8.87 -2.42 -12.54
N ILE A 33 -8.42 -3.38 -11.74
CA ILE A 33 -8.89 -4.77 -11.73
C ILE A 33 -9.51 -5.08 -10.37
N GLU A 34 -10.77 -5.53 -10.36
CA GLU A 34 -11.41 -6.16 -9.21
C GLU A 34 -10.89 -7.58 -9.03
N VAL A 35 -10.30 -7.86 -7.88
CA VAL A 35 -9.70 -9.15 -7.57
C VAL A 35 -10.79 -10.17 -7.30
N ALA A 36 -10.74 -11.29 -8.01
CA ALA A 36 -11.69 -12.39 -7.86
C ALA A 36 -11.63 -12.96 -6.44
N LEU A 37 -12.80 -13.37 -5.91
CA LEU A 37 -12.94 -14.05 -4.62
C LEU A 37 -12.34 -13.29 -3.41
N SER A 38 -12.22 -11.96 -3.51
CA SER A 38 -11.63 -11.13 -2.46
C SER A 38 -12.62 -10.64 -1.39
N GLY A 39 -13.86 -11.13 -1.40
CA GLY A 39 -14.94 -10.70 -0.51
C GLY A 39 -15.73 -9.48 -1.01
N ARG A 40 -16.52 -8.87 -0.13
CA ARG A 40 -17.38 -7.70 -0.45
C ARG A 40 -17.11 -6.55 0.52
N PRO A 41 -16.88 -5.31 0.03
CA PRO A 41 -16.65 -4.98 -1.38
C PRO A 41 -15.35 -5.61 -1.90
N PRO A 42 -15.21 -5.88 -3.20
CA PRO A 42 -14.01 -6.54 -3.74
C PRO A 42 -12.76 -5.67 -3.53
N LEU A 43 -11.61 -6.32 -3.38
CA LEU A 43 -10.34 -5.64 -3.54
C LEU A 43 -10.18 -5.14 -4.97
N ARG A 44 -9.61 -3.96 -5.13
CA ARG A 44 -9.28 -3.36 -6.43
C ARG A 44 -7.80 -3.03 -6.47
N THR A 45 -7.11 -3.57 -7.47
CA THR A 45 -5.75 -3.14 -7.82
C THR A 45 -5.83 -2.08 -8.90
N THR A 46 -5.00 -1.04 -8.79
CA THR A 46 -4.91 0.05 -9.76
C THR A 46 -3.48 0.20 -10.26
N TYR A 47 -3.31 0.45 -11.56
CA TYR A 47 -2.03 0.58 -12.25
C TYR A 47 -2.01 1.92 -13.01
N GLU A 48 -0.99 2.75 -12.81
CA GLU A 48 -0.78 4.01 -13.54
C GLU A 48 0.73 4.40 -13.57
N PRO A 49 1.20 5.21 -14.52
CA PRO A 49 0.54 5.60 -15.77
C PRO A 49 0.67 4.47 -16.80
N VAL A 50 -0.44 3.94 -17.31
CA VAL A 50 -0.43 2.78 -18.22
C VAL A 50 -1.34 2.97 -19.41
N GLN A 51 -0.95 2.43 -20.56
CA GLN A 51 -1.81 2.24 -21.72
C GLN A 51 -2.45 0.84 -21.61
N PRO A 52 -3.75 0.72 -21.26
CA PRO A 52 -4.37 -0.58 -21.13
C PRO A 52 -4.41 -1.32 -22.48
N THR A 53 -4.15 -2.62 -22.45
CA THR A 53 -4.33 -3.54 -23.59
C THR A 53 -5.56 -4.45 -23.42
N VAL A 54 -6.29 -4.24 -22.33
CA VAL A 54 -7.54 -4.92 -21.98
C VAL A 54 -8.67 -3.90 -21.83
N HIS A 55 -9.92 -4.35 -21.92
CA HIS A 55 -11.10 -3.50 -21.82
C HIS A 55 -11.91 -3.78 -20.55
N LYS A 56 -12.72 -2.79 -20.13
CA LYS A 56 -13.64 -2.93 -18.99
C LYS A 56 -14.54 -4.16 -19.17
N GLY A 57 -14.72 -4.93 -18.11
CA GLY A 57 -15.51 -6.16 -18.10
C GLY A 57 -14.70 -7.41 -18.45
N GLN A 58 -13.53 -7.29 -19.07
CA GLN A 58 -12.69 -8.44 -19.40
C GLN A 58 -12.23 -9.19 -18.14
N ARG A 59 -12.21 -10.54 -18.19
CA ARG A 59 -11.59 -11.36 -17.15
C ARG A 59 -10.10 -11.52 -17.42
N VAL A 60 -9.29 -11.52 -16.38
CA VAL A 60 -7.84 -11.66 -16.47
C VAL A 60 -7.32 -12.66 -15.44
N THR A 61 -6.21 -13.32 -15.74
CA THR A 61 -5.49 -14.20 -14.82
C THR A 61 -4.29 -13.49 -14.20
N ALA A 62 -3.79 -13.99 -13.07
CA ALA A 62 -2.55 -13.48 -12.49
C ALA A 62 -1.39 -13.66 -13.48
N GLY A 63 -0.52 -12.65 -13.58
CA GLY A 63 0.64 -12.63 -14.47
C GLY A 63 0.31 -12.33 -15.94
N GLN A 64 -0.97 -12.26 -16.33
CA GLN A 64 -1.36 -11.88 -17.69
C GLN A 64 -0.91 -10.44 -17.99
N PRO A 65 -0.27 -10.15 -19.14
CA PRO A 65 -0.06 -8.78 -19.61
C PRO A 65 -1.40 -8.08 -19.84
N VAL A 66 -1.58 -6.90 -19.23
CA VAL A 66 -2.85 -6.15 -19.26
C VAL A 66 -2.69 -4.68 -19.64
N ALA A 67 -1.46 -4.18 -19.64
CA ALA A 67 -1.15 -2.82 -20.08
C ALA A 67 0.33 -2.70 -20.44
N VAL A 68 0.70 -1.54 -20.95
CA VAL A 68 2.09 -1.11 -21.15
C VAL A 68 2.32 0.15 -20.32
N LEU A 69 3.47 0.26 -19.65
CA LEU A 69 3.80 1.48 -18.90
C LEU A 69 3.95 2.64 -19.89
N GLN A 70 3.24 3.74 -19.64
CA GLN A 70 3.34 4.93 -20.50
C GLN A 70 4.70 5.61 -20.33
N HIS A 71 5.01 6.49 -21.28
CA HIS A 71 6.06 7.47 -21.08
C HIS A 71 5.57 8.57 -20.11
N GLY A 72 6.50 9.34 -19.54
CA GLY A 72 6.21 10.32 -18.49
C GLY A 72 5.20 11.40 -18.88
N PRO A 73 4.80 12.25 -17.92
CA PRO A 73 5.52 12.52 -16.67
C PRO A 73 5.27 11.48 -15.54
N PHE A 74 6.34 11.22 -14.79
CA PHE A 74 6.33 10.42 -13.56
C PHE A 74 6.60 11.33 -12.35
N HIS A 75 6.11 10.97 -11.16
CA HIS A 75 6.48 11.64 -9.91
C HIS A 75 7.81 11.12 -9.34
N CYS A 76 8.24 9.94 -9.79
CA CYS A 76 9.54 9.36 -9.49
C CYS A 76 10.67 10.01 -10.31
N ARG A 77 11.92 9.93 -9.82
CA ARG A 77 13.11 10.40 -10.58
C ARG A 77 13.39 9.61 -11.86
N ALA A 78 12.93 8.35 -11.91
CA ALA A 78 13.03 7.46 -13.06
C ALA A 78 11.64 6.89 -13.36
N PRO A 79 11.38 6.35 -14.58
CA PRO A 79 10.13 5.72 -14.92
C PRO A 79 9.67 4.70 -13.87
N CYS A 80 8.41 4.82 -13.44
CA CYS A 80 7.85 3.98 -12.39
C CYS A 80 6.36 3.70 -12.62
N LEU A 81 5.94 2.51 -12.21
CA LEU A 81 4.55 2.09 -12.11
C LEU A 81 4.04 2.37 -10.70
N HIS A 82 3.04 3.24 -10.57
CA HIS A 82 2.25 3.35 -9.36
C HIS A 82 1.24 2.21 -9.32
N TRP A 83 1.36 1.36 -8.30
CA TRP A 83 0.47 0.25 -8.04
C TRP A 83 -0.22 0.44 -6.68
N GLY A 84 -1.55 0.50 -6.72
CA GLY A 84 -2.40 0.75 -5.57
C GLY A 84 -3.34 -0.41 -5.27
N LEU A 85 -3.73 -0.53 -3.99
CA LEU A 85 -4.73 -1.47 -3.52
C LEU A 85 -5.78 -0.75 -2.68
N ARG A 86 -7.06 -1.05 -2.90
CA ARG A 86 -8.14 -0.54 -2.06
C ARG A 86 -9.27 -1.54 -1.88
N ARG A 87 -10.04 -1.36 -0.82
CA ARG A 87 -11.33 -2.00 -0.58
C ARG A 87 -12.39 -0.93 -0.32
N GLY A 88 -13.36 -0.80 -1.22
CA GLY A 88 -14.33 0.30 -1.15
C GLY A 88 -13.61 1.66 -1.20
N LYS A 89 -13.73 2.45 -0.13
CA LYS A 89 -13.06 3.75 0.04
C LYS A 89 -11.72 3.67 0.77
N ASN A 90 -11.37 2.51 1.32
CA ASN A 90 -10.18 2.35 2.16
C ASN A 90 -9.00 1.92 1.29
N TYR A 91 -7.94 2.72 1.27
CA TYR A 91 -6.66 2.31 0.71
C TYR A 91 -5.98 1.34 1.68
N LEU A 92 -5.36 0.32 1.11
CA LEU A 92 -4.65 -0.73 1.84
C LEU A 92 -3.21 -0.77 1.36
N ASP A 93 -2.32 -1.33 2.16
CA ASP A 93 -0.95 -1.64 1.73
C ASP A 93 -0.99 -2.64 0.56
N PRO A 94 -0.53 -2.28 -0.67
CA PRO A 94 -0.51 -3.19 -1.81
C PRO A 94 0.34 -4.44 -1.59
N LEU A 95 1.35 -4.38 -0.72
CA LEU A 95 2.20 -5.52 -0.41
C LEU A 95 1.44 -6.63 0.33
N SER A 96 0.31 -6.32 0.95
CA SER A 96 -0.56 -7.31 1.60
C SER A 96 -1.19 -8.32 0.62
N LEU A 97 -1.19 -8.04 -0.69
CA LEU A 97 -1.59 -8.99 -1.72
C LEU A 97 -0.51 -10.00 -2.10
N LEU A 98 0.74 -9.77 -1.69
CA LEU A 98 1.85 -10.63 -2.07
C LEU A 98 2.01 -11.79 -1.07
N PRO A 99 2.37 -12.99 -1.53
CA PRO A 99 2.68 -14.08 -0.63
C PRO A 99 3.91 -13.75 0.22
N ARG A 100 3.95 -14.26 1.45
CA ARG A 100 5.05 -14.00 2.40
C ARG A 100 6.44 -14.36 1.86
N SER A 101 6.53 -15.28 0.90
CA SER A 101 7.79 -15.64 0.24
C SER A 101 8.38 -14.47 -0.57
N MET A 102 7.55 -13.65 -1.22
CA MET A 102 8.01 -12.44 -1.91
C MET A 102 8.40 -11.32 -0.95
N LEU A 103 7.77 -11.27 0.23
CA LEU A 103 8.04 -10.25 1.23
C LEU A 103 9.33 -10.54 2.04
N ARG A 104 9.83 -11.78 2.01
CA ARG A 104 11.00 -12.24 2.79
C ARG A 104 12.19 -12.65 1.91
N GLY A 105 12.22 -12.21 0.64
CA GLY A 105 13.14 -12.73 -0.37
C GLY A 105 14.54 -12.12 -0.42
N GLY A 106 14.86 -11.10 0.39
CA GLY A 106 16.21 -10.55 0.43
C GLY A 106 16.37 -9.35 1.35
N PRO A 107 17.61 -8.99 1.72
CA PRO A 107 17.87 -7.79 2.52
C PRO A 107 17.31 -6.56 1.78
N SER A 108 16.63 -5.67 2.50
CA SER A 108 16.18 -4.38 1.99
C SER A 108 17.35 -3.69 1.28
N ARG A 109 17.24 -3.55 -0.05
CA ARG A 109 18.20 -2.79 -0.85
C ARG A 109 17.75 -1.33 -0.79
N LEU A 110 18.45 -0.54 0.01
CA LEU A 110 18.23 0.89 0.03
C LEU A 110 18.59 1.46 -1.35
N LEU A 111 17.81 2.43 -1.81
CA LEU A 111 18.17 3.24 -2.96
C LEU A 111 19.58 3.79 -2.72
N PRO A 112 20.51 3.70 -3.69
CA PRO A 112 21.84 4.26 -3.53
C PRO A 112 21.73 5.73 -3.13
N ILE A 113 22.31 6.08 -1.98
CA ILE A 113 22.59 7.46 -1.67
C ILE A 113 23.85 7.77 -2.46
N PHE A 114 23.69 8.50 -3.58
CA PHE A 114 24.78 8.77 -4.53
C PHE A 114 25.94 9.57 -3.91
N GLU A 115 25.79 10.06 -2.68
CA GLU A 115 26.78 10.85 -1.94
C GLU A 115 27.44 10.11 -0.78
N VAL A 116 27.09 8.84 -0.51
CA VAL A 116 27.73 8.05 0.54
C VAL A 116 28.61 6.96 -0.09
N PRO A 117 29.94 7.03 0.07
CA PRO A 117 30.84 5.97 -0.36
C PRO A 117 30.45 4.63 0.27
N VAL A 118 30.32 3.59 -0.54
CA VAL A 118 30.07 2.23 -0.03
C VAL A 118 31.29 1.83 0.81
N PRO A 119 31.12 1.45 2.09
CA PRO A 119 32.23 0.93 2.88
C PRO A 119 32.79 -0.28 2.15
N ALA A 120 34.09 -0.26 1.85
CA ALA A 120 34.76 -1.44 1.34
C ALA A 120 34.67 -2.51 2.43
N GLY A 121 33.73 -3.44 2.28
CA GLY A 121 33.69 -4.63 3.12
C GLY A 121 34.97 -5.40 2.87
N ASP A 122 35.69 -5.75 3.94
CA ASP A 122 36.88 -6.58 3.91
C ASP A 122 36.58 -7.88 3.16
N ARG A 123 36.90 -7.90 1.86
CA ARG A 123 37.11 -9.15 1.13
C ARG A 123 38.48 -9.65 1.52
N THR A 124 38.55 -10.37 2.65
CA THR A 124 39.72 -11.19 2.95
C THR A 124 39.76 -12.31 1.91
N VAL A 125 40.59 -12.13 0.88
CA VAL A 125 40.98 -13.20 -0.04
C VAL A 125 41.84 -14.18 0.76
N PRO A 126 41.46 -15.46 0.90
CA PRO A 126 42.29 -16.43 1.61
C PRO A 126 43.55 -16.72 0.78
N GLY A 127 44.73 -16.40 1.33
CA GLY A 127 46.02 -16.78 0.76
C GLY A 127 46.94 -15.61 0.44
N GLN A 128 47.37 -14.87 1.46
CA GLN A 128 48.60 -14.07 1.45
C GLN A 128 49.09 -13.91 2.89
N SER A 129 49.95 -14.84 3.31
CA SER A 129 50.63 -14.83 4.60
C SER A 129 51.83 -13.87 4.56
N GLY A 130 51.66 -12.66 5.08
CA GLY A 130 52.75 -11.75 5.46
C GLY A 130 52.94 -11.74 6.99
N PRO A 131 54.12 -11.33 7.51
CA PRO A 131 54.49 -11.53 8.90
C PRO A 131 53.70 -10.65 9.87
N ALA A 132 53.39 -11.21 11.03
CA ALA A 132 52.56 -10.64 12.08
C ALA A 132 53.20 -9.39 12.73
N GLY A 133 52.55 -8.24 12.58
CA GLY A 133 52.81 -7.04 13.39
C GLY A 133 52.06 -7.07 14.73
N PRO A 134 52.49 -6.28 15.74
CA PRO A 134 52.02 -6.43 17.12
C PRO A 134 50.56 -6.02 17.29
N GLN A 135 49.77 -6.88 17.94
CA GLN A 135 48.37 -6.63 18.27
C GLN A 135 48.24 -5.65 19.45
N LYS A 136 47.46 -4.59 19.27
CA LYS A 136 47.09 -3.66 20.36
C LYS A 136 45.86 -4.23 21.10
N PRO A 137 45.82 -4.22 22.44
CA PRO A 137 44.75 -4.88 23.20
C PRO A 137 43.36 -4.27 22.99
N ALA A 138 42.35 -5.14 22.97
CA ALA A 138 40.95 -4.78 23.00
C ALA A 138 40.57 -4.13 24.35
N ILE A 139 39.82 -3.03 24.29
CA ILE A 139 39.17 -2.42 25.46
C ILE A 139 37.74 -2.99 25.52
N PRO A 140 37.36 -3.72 26.58
CA PRO A 140 35.97 -4.13 26.79
C PRO A 140 35.21 -3.00 27.48
N ALA A 141 34.06 -2.60 26.93
CA ALA A 141 33.09 -1.80 27.67
C ALA A 141 31.71 -2.48 27.63
N LYS A 142 31.18 -2.61 28.83
CA LYS A 142 30.09 -3.44 29.35
C LYS A 142 28.68 -2.99 28.89
N PRO A 143 27.68 -3.89 28.85
CA PRO A 143 26.29 -3.54 28.58
C PRO A 143 25.59 -3.02 29.84
N ALA A 144 24.74 -2.01 29.71
CA ALA A 144 23.62 -1.77 30.62
C ALA A 144 22.67 -0.69 30.08
N ALA A 145 21.38 -1.06 30.05
CA ALA A 145 20.22 -0.24 30.42
C ALA A 145 19.90 0.98 29.53
N GLN A 146 18.65 1.31 29.20
CA GLN A 146 17.41 1.07 29.93
C GLN A 146 16.25 1.39 28.99
N GLU A 147 15.23 0.53 28.97
CA GLU A 147 13.92 0.83 28.40
C GLU A 147 13.30 2.04 29.12
N GLY A 148 13.16 3.15 28.39
CA GLY A 148 12.29 4.25 28.79
C GLY A 148 10.86 3.96 28.33
N SER A 149 10.13 3.18 29.13
CA SER A 149 8.67 3.08 29.01
C SER A 149 8.04 4.39 29.48
N ALA A 150 7.74 5.28 28.53
CA ALA A 150 6.98 6.49 28.80
C ALA A 150 5.48 6.16 28.70
N ALA A 151 4.85 5.97 29.85
CA ALA A 151 3.39 5.96 29.97
C ALA A 151 2.86 7.37 29.69
N PRO A 152 1.88 7.58 28.77
CA PRO A 152 1.15 8.83 28.71
C PRO A 152 0.18 8.91 29.89
N THR A 153 0.44 9.89 30.73
CA THR A 153 -0.40 10.40 31.81
C THR A 153 -1.79 10.80 31.31
N GLY A 154 -2.78 10.56 32.15
CA GLY A 154 -4.19 10.74 31.85
C GLY A 154 -4.57 12.17 31.50
N ALA A 155 -5.19 12.32 30.33
CA ALA A 155 -6.14 13.37 30.02
C ALA A 155 -7.29 12.77 29.20
N ALA A 156 -7.86 11.67 29.69
CA ALA A 156 -9.27 11.41 29.44
C ALA A 156 -10.04 12.32 30.38
N LEU A 157 -10.87 13.21 29.85
CA LEU A 157 -12.20 13.61 30.35
C LEU A 157 -12.74 14.76 29.47
N MET A 158 -13.96 14.56 28.95
CA MET A 158 -14.92 15.56 28.43
C MET A 158 -14.82 16.08 26.98
N THR A 159 -15.28 15.30 25.99
CA THR A 159 -16.02 15.85 24.81
C THR A 159 -17.08 14.89 24.21
N ALA A 160 -17.44 13.79 24.89
CA ALA A 160 -18.33 12.75 24.35
C ALA A 160 -19.83 12.88 24.72
N ALA A 161 -20.29 13.98 25.33
CA ALA A 161 -21.67 14.10 25.83
C ALA A 161 -22.59 15.03 25.01
N VAL A 162 -22.10 15.77 24.02
CA VAL A 162 -22.91 16.84 23.38
C VAL A 162 -23.59 16.43 22.06
N LEU A 163 -23.15 15.36 21.38
CA LEU A 163 -23.76 14.98 20.09
C LEU A 163 -24.84 13.89 20.17
N ALA A 164 -25.00 13.20 21.31
CA ALA A 164 -26.04 12.18 21.49
C ALA A 164 -27.45 12.77 21.74
N ALA A 165 -27.55 14.02 22.20
CA ALA A 165 -28.83 14.68 22.49
C ALA A 165 -29.53 15.24 21.23
N ALA A 166 -28.82 15.49 20.13
CA ALA A 166 -29.39 16.07 18.92
C ALA A 166 -30.13 15.04 18.03
N ALA A 167 -29.71 13.76 18.04
CA ALA A 167 -30.34 12.72 17.21
C ALA A 167 -31.68 12.21 17.77
N VAL A 168 -31.84 12.22 19.11
CA VAL A 168 -33.09 11.79 19.77
C VAL A 168 -34.23 12.78 19.51
N TRP A 169 -33.92 14.07 19.37
CA TRP A 169 -34.92 15.10 19.08
C TRP A 169 -35.40 15.07 17.61
N ALA A 170 -34.54 14.64 16.68
CA ALA A 170 -34.86 14.54 15.26
C ALA A 170 -35.76 13.33 14.95
N LEU A 171 -35.56 12.18 15.61
CA LEU A 171 -36.41 11.00 15.40
C LEU A 171 -37.81 11.14 16.03
N GLY A 172 -37.95 11.87 17.13
CA GLY A 172 -39.24 12.08 17.80
C GLY A 172 -40.25 12.93 17.00
N ARG A 173 -39.79 13.82 16.11
CA ARG A 173 -40.65 14.69 15.30
C ARG A 173 -41.25 13.99 14.08
N LEU A 174 -40.59 12.98 13.52
CA LEU A 174 -41.07 12.27 12.33
C LEU A 174 -42.21 11.26 12.64
N ASN A 175 -42.25 10.70 13.84
CA ASN A 175 -43.31 9.76 14.24
C ASN A 175 -44.66 10.42 14.58
N ARG A 176 -44.70 11.74 14.79
CA ARG A 176 -45.94 12.48 15.12
C ARG A 176 -46.78 12.87 13.90
N ALA A 177 -46.29 12.63 12.67
CA ALA A 177 -46.93 13.06 11.43
C ALA A 177 -47.76 11.98 10.71
N ARG A 178 -48.11 10.86 11.35
CA ARG A 178 -49.09 9.89 10.81
C ARG A 178 -50.43 10.02 11.55
N PRO A 179 -51.44 10.72 11.00
CA PRO A 179 -52.82 10.49 11.39
C PRO A 179 -53.30 9.15 10.80
N SER A 180 -53.82 8.32 11.70
CA SER A 180 -54.52 7.07 11.46
C SER A 180 -55.85 7.33 10.75
N GLY A 181 -55.95 6.96 9.47
CA GLY A 181 -57.22 6.82 8.78
C GLY A 181 -57.86 5.48 9.16
N THR A 182 -58.77 5.52 10.11
CA THR A 182 -59.79 4.49 10.32
C THR A 182 -60.98 4.75 9.40
N GLU A 183 -61.68 3.68 9.04
CA GLU A 183 -63.14 3.56 9.11
C GLU A 183 -63.92 3.46 7.77
N LYS A 184 -64.62 2.30 7.62
CA LYS A 184 -65.92 2.02 6.93
C LYS A 184 -65.95 1.85 5.41
N ASP A 185 -66.84 1.08 4.80
CA ASP A 185 -67.87 0.07 5.16
C ASP A 185 -68.34 -0.52 3.80
N VAL A 186 -68.97 -1.70 3.86
CA VAL A 186 -69.76 -2.42 2.82
C VAL A 186 -69.00 -3.23 1.77
#